data_AF-A0A1Q5Y0W8-F1
#
_entry.id   AF-A0A1Q5Y0W8-F1
#
_cell.length_a   1.000
_cell.length_b   1.000
_cell.length_c   1.000
_cell.angle_alpha   90.00
_cell.angle_beta   90.00
_cell.angle_gamma   90.00
#
_symmetry.space_group_name_H-M   'P 1'
#
loop_
_entity.id
_entity.type
_entity.pdbx_description
1 polymer ?
#
loop_
_entity_poly.entity_id
_entity_poly.type
_entity_poly.pdbx_seq_one_letter_code
_entity_poly.pdbx_strand_id
1 'polypeptide(L)'
;MYAQNGAQFMADEDLLTMILDDLKRTVREYTTAATESNCQTVRRVFNELTMDTLRIQGDLYNQMSQMGFYQAPDKALRQAVDKQIQSAQQIQQKSQQFVQQKINGTSDYRQAPNVSQHQPNVQSSYYM
;
A
#
# COMPACT_ATOMS: atom_id res chain seq x y z
N MET A 1 -35.15 -18.62 -37.64
CA MET A 1 -36.03 -17.71 -36.87
C MET A 1 -35.23 -17.22 -35.68
N TYR A 2 -34.65 -16.02 -35.79
CA TYR A 2 -33.84 -15.42 -34.73
C TYR A 2 -34.77 -14.96 -33.61
N ALA A 3 -34.55 -15.47 -32.39
CA ALA A 3 -35.27 -15.00 -31.21
C ALA A 3 -34.77 -13.60 -30.86
N GLN A 4 -35.61 -12.63 -31.16
CA GLN A 4 -35.55 -11.24 -30.74
C GLN A 4 -35.90 -11.15 -29.24
N ASN A 5 -35.25 -10.22 -28.53
CA ASN A 5 -35.39 -9.85 -27.10
C ASN A 5 -34.27 -10.35 -26.16
N GLY A 6 -33.04 -9.88 -26.38
CA GLY A 6 -32.06 -9.75 -25.30
C GLY A 6 -32.32 -8.43 -24.57
N ALA A 7 -33.05 -8.47 -23.45
CA ALA A 7 -33.19 -7.30 -22.60
C ALA A 7 -31.79 -6.85 -22.14
N GLN A 8 -31.43 -5.60 -22.43
CA GLN A 8 -30.18 -5.00 -21.96
C GLN A 8 -30.19 -5.02 -20.43
N PHE A 9 -29.22 -5.70 -19.80
CA PHE A 9 -29.16 -5.95 -18.35
C PHE A 9 -29.25 -4.66 -17.51
N MET A 10 -28.60 -3.59 -17.98
CA MET A 10 -28.68 -2.21 -17.47
C MET A 10 -28.13 -1.23 -18.51
N ALA A 11 -28.32 0.08 -18.30
CA ALA A 11 -27.71 1.10 -19.15
C ALA A 11 -26.18 1.04 -19.10
N ASP A 12 -25.52 1.41 -20.19
CA ASP A 12 -24.05 1.33 -20.29
C ASP A 12 -23.36 2.24 -19.26
N GLU A 13 -23.91 3.43 -19.01
CA GLU A 13 -23.42 4.36 -17.98
C GLU A 13 -23.45 3.73 -16.57
N ASP A 14 -24.56 3.07 -16.21
CA ASP A 14 -24.72 2.41 -14.92
C ASP A 14 -23.76 1.22 -14.80
N LEU A 15 -23.60 0.43 -15.87
CA LEU A 15 -22.68 -0.71 -15.90
C LEU A 15 -21.24 -0.26 -15.72
N LEU A 16 -20.80 0.75 -16.47
CA LEU A 16 -19.43 1.25 -16.40
C LEU A 16 -19.15 1.93 -15.06
N THR A 17 -20.14 2.61 -14.48
CA THR A 17 -20.05 3.17 -13.13
C THR A 17 -19.90 2.08 -12.08
N MET A 18 -20.69 1.00 -12.16
CA MET A 18 -20.58 -0.14 -11.26
C MET A 18 -19.19 -0.78 -11.34
N ILE A 19 -18.67 -1.01 -12.56
CA ILE A 19 -17.31 -1.55 -12.76
C ILE A 19 -16.27 -0.61 -12.17
N LEU A 20 -16.36 0.69 -12.44
CA LEU A 20 -15.42 1.68 -11.94
C LEU A 20 -15.39 1.71 -10.40
N ASP A 21 -16.54 1.61 -9.75
CA ASP A 21 -16.64 1.60 -8.29
C ASP A 21 -16.08 0.31 -7.68
N ASP A 22 -16.28 -0.84 -8.32
CA ASP A 22 -15.67 -2.10 -7.88
C ASP A 22 -14.14 -2.10 -8.06
N LEU A 23 -13.61 -1.49 -9.14
CA LEU A 23 -12.17 -1.29 -9.32
C LEU A 23 -11.58 -0.41 -8.21
N LYS A 24 -12.24 0.72 -7.88
CA LYS A 24 -11.82 1.60 -6.76
C LYS A 24 -11.79 0.86 -5.42
N ARG A 25 -12.81 0.03 -5.17
CA ARG A 25 -12.89 -0.79 -3.95
C ARG A 25 -11.75 -1.83 -3.92
N THR A 26 -11.56 -2.54 -5.02
CA THR A 26 -10.53 -3.58 -5.18
C THR A 26 -9.11 -3.03 -4.94
N VAL A 27 -8.79 -1.86 -5.50
CA VAL A 27 -7.50 -1.19 -5.25
C VAL A 27 -7.27 -0.93 -3.76
N ARG A 28 -8.30 -0.47 -3.03
CA ARG A 28 -8.19 -0.22 -1.58
C ARG A 28 -7.94 -1.51 -0.82
N GLU A 29 -8.68 -2.57 -1.14
CA GLU A 29 -8.53 -3.88 -0.50
C GLU A 29 -7.14 -4.48 -0.74
N TYR A 30 -6.62 -4.42 -1.99
CA TYR A 30 -5.26 -4.88 -2.30
C TYR A 30 -4.18 -4.04 -1.62
N THR A 31 -4.38 -2.73 -1.51
CA THR A 31 -3.42 -1.87 -0.79
C THR A 31 -3.37 -2.23 0.69
N THR A 32 -4.52 -2.42 1.34
CA THR A 32 -4.58 -2.91 2.73
C THR A 32 -3.88 -4.26 2.85
N ALA A 33 -4.21 -5.22 1.97
CA ALA A 33 -3.62 -6.54 1.99
C ALA A 33 -2.10 -6.52 1.77
N ALA A 34 -1.57 -5.64 0.91
CA ALA A 34 -0.13 -5.45 0.73
C ALA A 34 0.54 -4.94 2.03
N THR A 35 -0.09 -3.99 2.72
CA THR A 35 0.45 -3.41 3.96
C THR A 35 0.36 -4.34 5.17
N GLU A 36 -0.67 -5.20 5.22
CA GLU A 36 -0.92 -6.11 6.35
C GLU A 36 -0.36 -7.52 6.11
N SER A 37 0.11 -7.82 4.90
CA SER A 37 0.76 -9.11 4.60
C SER A 37 2.10 -9.25 5.31
N ASN A 38 2.21 -10.27 6.16
CA ASN A 38 3.46 -10.68 6.80
C ASN A 38 4.43 -11.41 5.84
N CYS A 39 3.90 -12.08 4.81
CA CYS A 39 4.70 -12.79 3.81
C CYS A 39 5.11 -11.84 2.67
N GLN A 40 6.42 -11.73 2.42
CA GLN A 40 6.95 -10.83 1.38
C GLN A 40 6.46 -11.21 -0.03
N THR A 41 6.27 -12.50 -0.33
CA THR A 41 5.74 -12.93 -1.63
C THR A 41 4.29 -12.49 -1.82
N VAL A 42 3.45 -12.68 -0.79
CA VAL A 42 2.04 -12.25 -0.83
C VAL A 42 1.94 -10.73 -0.97
N ARG A 43 2.78 -9.98 -0.25
CA ARG A 43 2.87 -8.53 -0.41
C ARG A 43 3.21 -8.11 -1.84
N ARG A 44 4.16 -8.78 -2.51
CA ARG A 44 4.50 -8.47 -3.91
C ARG A 44 3.30 -8.69 -4.83
N VAL A 45 2.59 -9.81 -4.68
CA VAL A 45 1.39 -10.10 -5.48
C VAL A 45 0.33 -9.01 -5.30
N PHE A 46 0.04 -8.57 -4.08
CA PHE A 46 -0.93 -7.49 -3.87
C PHE A 46 -0.46 -6.14 -4.43
N ASN A 47 0.84 -5.83 -4.41
CA ASN A 47 1.37 -4.65 -5.09
C ASN A 47 1.19 -4.73 -6.61
N GLU A 48 1.46 -5.89 -7.22
CA GLU A 48 1.26 -6.11 -8.66
C GLU A 48 -0.23 -5.95 -9.03
N LEU A 49 -1.12 -6.64 -8.33
CA LEU A 49 -2.57 -6.52 -8.52
C LEU A 49 -3.06 -5.07 -8.34
N THR A 50 -2.49 -4.32 -7.39
CA THR A 50 -2.81 -2.90 -7.20
C THR A 50 -2.44 -2.09 -8.45
N MET A 51 -1.23 -2.27 -8.98
CA MET A 51 -0.76 -1.53 -10.15
C MET A 51 -1.56 -1.89 -11.42
N ASP A 52 -1.87 -3.17 -11.61
CA ASP A 52 -2.68 -3.64 -12.74
C ASP A 52 -4.11 -3.08 -12.68
N THR A 53 -4.72 -3.11 -11.49
CA THR A 53 -6.09 -2.59 -11.30
C THR A 53 -6.13 -1.07 -11.51
N LEU A 54 -5.12 -0.33 -11.04
CA LEU A 54 -5.01 1.12 -11.28
C LEU A 54 -4.90 1.45 -12.78
N ARG A 55 -4.18 0.64 -13.55
CA ARG A 55 -4.09 0.80 -15.01
C ARG A 55 -5.46 0.62 -15.68
N ILE A 56 -6.16 -0.48 -15.36
CA ILE A 56 -7.50 -0.75 -15.90
C ILE A 56 -8.48 0.36 -15.52
N GLN A 57 -8.42 0.83 -14.26
CA GLN A 57 -9.25 1.94 -13.79
C GLN A 57 -8.98 3.24 -14.58
N GLY A 58 -7.72 3.51 -14.92
CA GLY A 58 -7.33 4.66 -15.74
C GLY A 58 -7.85 4.58 -17.17
N ASP A 59 -7.75 3.41 -17.80
CA ASP A 59 -8.26 3.17 -19.16
C ASP A 59 -9.78 3.34 -19.20
N LEU A 60 -10.50 2.74 -18.23
CA LEU A 60 -11.95 2.88 -18.09
C LEU A 60 -12.37 4.33 -17.84
N TYR A 61 -11.68 5.03 -16.95
CA TYR A 61 -11.93 6.45 -16.68
C TYR A 61 -11.84 7.32 -17.94
N ASN A 62 -10.79 7.11 -18.75
CA ASN A 62 -10.60 7.85 -19.99
C ASN A 62 -11.74 7.58 -20.97
N GLN A 63 -12.17 6.33 -21.08
CA GLN A 63 -13.27 5.93 -21.97
C GLN A 63 -14.61 6.52 -21.51
N MET A 64 -14.95 6.38 -20.23
CA MET A 64 -16.18 6.98 -19.66
C MET A 64 -16.20 8.50 -19.82
N SER A 65 -15.05 9.16 -19.66
CA SER A 65 -14.92 10.61 -19.85
C SER A 65 -15.20 11.03 -21.30
N GLN A 66 -14.71 10.28 -22.29
CA GLN A 66 -14.98 10.55 -23.71
C GLN A 66 -16.46 10.36 -24.08
N MET A 67 -17.14 9.43 -23.42
CA MET A 67 -18.57 9.17 -23.61
C MET A 67 -19.47 10.15 -22.84
N GLY A 68 -18.91 10.99 -21.96
CA GLY A 68 -19.67 11.86 -21.07
C GLY A 68 -20.34 11.15 -19.89
N PHE A 69 -20.00 9.88 -19.65
CA PHE A 69 -20.54 9.03 -18.57
C PHE A 69 -19.80 9.18 -17.24
N TYR A 70 -18.86 10.11 -17.16
CA TYR A 70 -18.15 10.39 -15.92
C TYR A 70 -18.20 11.88 -15.61
N GLN A 71 -18.75 12.22 -14.45
CA GLN A 71 -18.69 13.56 -13.89
C GLN A 71 -17.58 13.62 -12.85
N ALA A 72 -16.56 14.43 -13.13
CA ALA A 72 -15.51 14.66 -12.17
C ALA A 72 -16.09 15.36 -10.93
N PRO A 73 -15.73 14.95 -9.71
CA PRO A 73 -16.15 15.66 -8.51
C PRO A 73 -15.65 17.10 -8.56
N ASP A 74 -16.41 17.98 -7.91
CA ASP A 74 -16.04 19.38 -7.79
C ASP A 74 -14.62 19.55 -7.23
N LYS A 75 -13.96 20.63 -7.64
CA LYS A 75 -12.64 20.98 -7.10
C LYS A 75 -12.74 21.09 -5.58
N ALA A 76 -11.81 20.43 -4.89
CA ALA A 76 -11.74 20.51 -3.44
C ALA A 76 -11.58 21.98 -2.99
N LEU A 77 -12.35 22.38 -1.98
CA LEU A 77 -12.20 23.68 -1.34
C LEU A 77 -10.78 23.80 -0.78
N ARG A 78 -10.13 24.96 -1.01
CA ARG A 78 -8.77 25.21 -0.54
C ARG A 78 -8.60 24.91 0.95
N GLN A 79 -9.58 25.31 1.76
CA GLN A 79 -9.62 25.06 3.20
C GLN A 79 -9.61 23.57 3.56
N ALA A 80 -10.32 22.72 2.80
CA ALA A 80 -10.34 21.28 3.04
C ALA A 80 -8.98 20.65 2.72
N VAL A 81 -8.33 21.10 1.64
CA VAL A 81 -6.97 20.71 1.29
C VAL A 81 -5.97 21.14 2.38
N ASP A 82 -6.04 22.39 2.83
CA ASP A 82 -5.15 22.91 3.88
C ASP A 82 -5.32 22.14 5.20
N LYS A 83 -6.55 21.79 5.58
CA LYS A 83 -6.83 20.96 6.77
C LYS A 83 -6.18 19.57 6.65
N GLN A 84 -6.28 18.94 5.48
CA GLN A 84 -5.68 17.62 5.25
C GLN A 84 -4.15 17.68 5.28
N ILE A 85 -3.54 18.73 4.73
CA ILE A 85 -2.08 18.95 4.78
C ILE A 85 -1.62 19.09 6.23
N GLN A 86 -2.29 19.92 7.02
CA GLN A 86 -1.95 20.10 8.44
C GLN A 86 -2.06 18.79 9.22
N SER A 87 -3.12 18.02 8.98
CA SER A 87 -3.30 16.70 9.61
C SER A 87 -2.17 15.73 9.23
N ALA A 88 -1.81 15.66 7.95
CA ALA A 88 -0.73 14.80 7.48
C ALA A 88 0.64 15.19 8.09
N GLN A 89 0.94 16.48 8.19
CA GLN A 89 2.16 16.99 8.84
C GLN A 89 2.21 16.58 10.32
N GLN A 90 1.10 16.72 11.06
CA GLN A 90 1.02 16.29 12.46
C GLN A 90 1.24 14.78 12.60
N ILE A 91 0.63 13.97 11.73
CA ILE A 91 0.80 12.51 11.73
C ILE A 91 2.26 12.14 11.44
N GLN A 92 2.90 12.81 10.49
CA GLN A 92 4.31 12.59 10.16
C GLN A 92 5.22 12.86 11.36
N GLN A 93 5.04 13.99 12.04
CA GLN A 93 5.83 14.34 13.23
C GLN A 93 5.64 13.31 14.35
N LYS A 94 4.39 12.92 14.65
CA LYS A 94 4.09 11.90 15.66
C LYS A 94 4.72 10.55 15.33
N SER A 95 4.68 10.17 14.05
CA SER A 95 5.26 8.92 13.57
C SER A 95 6.78 8.91 13.72
N GLN A 96 7.45 10.02 13.41
CA GLN A 96 8.90 10.17 13.62
C GLN A 96 9.28 10.11 15.11
N GLN A 97 8.52 10.78 15.97
CA GLN A 97 8.72 10.71 17.42
C GLN A 97 8.54 9.29 17.96
N PHE A 98 7.50 8.59 17.51
CA PHE A 98 7.25 7.19 17.88
C PHE A 98 8.42 6.27 17.47
N VAL A 99 8.91 6.40 16.24
CA VAL A 99 10.06 5.62 15.75
C VAL A 99 11.31 5.92 16.58
N GLN A 100 11.61 7.20 16.86
CA GLN A 100 12.75 7.59 17.69
C GLN A 100 12.65 7.02 19.11
N GLN A 101 11.47 7.06 19.72
CA GLN A 101 11.23 6.47 21.05
C GLN A 101 11.49 4.96 21.05
N LYS A 102 11.03 4.24 20.03
CA LYS A 102 11.23 2.78 19.93
C LYS A 102 12.70 2.42 19.66
N ILE A 103 13.39 3.15 18.78
CA ILE A 103 14.81 2.90 18.49
C ILE A 103 15.67 3.20 19.72
N ASN A 104 15.46 4.34 20.38
CA ASN A 104 16.25 4.73 21.55
C ASN A 104 16.05 3.79 22.74
N GLY A 105 14.86 3.18 22.90
CA GLY A 105 14.60 2.16 23.92
C GLY A 105 15.20 0.78 23.64
N THR A 106 15.79 0.54 22.46
CA THR A 106 16.40 -0.76 22.10
C THR A 106 17.92 -0.79 22.33
N SER A 107 18.54 0.34 22.73
CA SER A 107 19.98 0.45 22.93
C SER A 107 20.51 -0.17 24.23
N ASP A 108 19.63 -0.55 25.18
CA ASP A 108 20.02 -1.06 26.50
C ASP A 108 20.23 -2.58 26.60
N TYR A 109 20.11 -3.33 25.50
CA TYR A 109 20.52 -4.75 25.47
C TYR A 109 21.96 -4.96 24.97
N ARG A 110 22.85 -3.97 25.18
CA ARG A 110 24.29 -4.25 25.17
C ARG A 110 24.64 -4.91 26.50
N GLN A 111 24.50 -6.23 26.56
CA GLN A 111 25.16 -7.03 27.58
C GLN A 111 26.65 -6.66 27.58
N ALA A 112 27.12 -6.06 28.67
CA ALA A 112 28.54 -5.98 28.93
C ALA A 112 29.09 -7.41 28.92
N PRO A 113 30.15 -7.71 28.15
CA PRO A 113 30.74 -9.04 28.15
C PRO A 113 31.26 -9.35 29.57
N ASN A 114 30.54 -10.21 30.29
CA ASN A 114 30.88 -10.64 31.66
C ASN A 114 31.82 -11.86 31.66
N VAL A 115 32.64 -12.00 30.61
CA VAL A 115 33.58 -13.11 30.47
C VAL A 115 34.97 -12.54 30.24
N SER A 116 35.85 -12.83 31.20
CA SER A 116 37.29 -12.57 31.13
C SER A 116 37.87 -13.23 29.88
N GLN A 117 38.78 -12.52 29.20
CA GLN A 117 39.54 -13.02 28.06
C GLN A 117 40.13 -14.40 28.37
N HIS A 118 39.71 -15.42 27.63
CA HIS A 118 40.31 -16.74 27.72
C HIS A 118 41.65 -16.71 26.97
N GLN A 119 42.75 -17.02 27.67
CA GLN A 119 44.05 -17.23 27.03
C GLN A 119 44.00 -18.46 26.12
N PRO A 120 44.48 -18.38 24.87
CA PRO A 120 44.58 -19.55 24.00
C PRO A 120 45.66 -20.51 24.51
N ASN A 121 45.24 -21.68 24.99
CA ASN A 121 46.13 -22.78 25.36
C ASN A 121 46.48 -23.61 24.12
N VAL A 122 47.31 -23.06 23.23
CA VAL A 122 47.85 -23.81 22.09
C VAL A 122 49.37 -23.86 22.21
N GLN A 123 49.88 -24.95 22.79
CA GLN A 123 51.28 -25.35 22.60
C GLN A 123 51.44 -25.75 21.14
N SER A 124 52.09 -24.87 20.37
CA SER A 124 52.60 -25.21 19.05
C SER A 124 53.69 -26.26 19.22
N SER A 125 53.33 -27.51 18.95
CA SER A 125 54.29 -28.62 18.92
C SER A 125 55.07 -28.54 17.62
N TYR A 126 56.31 -28.08 17.74
CA TYR A 126 57.33 -28.04 16.70
C TYR A 126 57.69 -29.47 16.27
N TYR A 127 57.50 -29.81 14.99
CA TYR A 127 58.19 -30.92 14.34
C TYR A 127 58.62 -30.50 12.93
N MET A 128 59.83 -30.94 12.59
CA MET A 128 60.72 -30.55 11.48
C MET A 128 60.10 -30.57 10.09
#